data_AF-A0A958JCL6-F1
#
_entry.id   AF-A0A958JCL6-F1
#
_cell.length_a   1.000
_cell.length_b   1.000
_cell.length_c   1.000
_cell.angle_alpha   90.00
_cell.angle_beta   90.00
_cell.angle_gamma   90.00
#
_symmetry.space_group_name_H-M   'P 1'
#
loop_
_entity.id
_entity.type
_entity.pdbx_description
1 polymer ?
#
loop_
_entity_poly.entity_id
_entity_poly.type
_entity_poly.pdbx_seq_one_letter_code
_entity_poly.pdbx_strand_id
1 'polypeptide(L)'
;MTSCCTVGLRSVIQRTFHLLRENCIGRKLQSEATAASVCFLFAFVALLLGGSQFAGAQTQPIQCGQSSDSDIFIMLDVTGSVSEAELEDEKAAAKALIDFFTGGNPLPHVAIGSFNSDCGSRSECNNSTFDHARIVVPLSDNYAAHQLALAPTPNGLIGPGPGGAGLGLTNIEKAIQLGQDHLAAFGSPSRRDFVIFISDGDPNVPGIFTVPTECNACNCPIAEDLGATAAANALAAGITIFTIHAGDSSCGGPEYLESRIASSPTNHFTSAGNLSDIFRQIAEAISCDDGLDCTADSCNTNTKFCEFVELDEDKDGLGDCSDLCFGDNSMIGLPCDGPDNDTCPTGVYDCPTNGVLTCTDGPEFDDRDGDGTSDCEDGCPDDKGKIDPLVCGCGIPDTDTDSDGTPDCKDRCVDDPFKIAPGICGCGTPDEKS
;
A
#
# COMPACT_ATOMS: atom_id res chain seq x y z
N MET A 1 10.20 -35.64 -19.31
CA MET A 1 10.98 -34.67 -20.12
C MET A 1 10.00 -33.63 -20.66
N THR A 2 9.52 -32.74 -19.79
CA THR A 2 8.52 -31.73 -20.20
C THR A 2 8.63 -30.51 -19.28
N SER A 3 9.86 -30.05 -19.08
CA SER A 3 10.19 -28.78 -18.46
C SER A 3 11.47 -28.27 -19.14
N CYS A 4 11.30 -27.57 -20.28
CA CYS A 4 12.36 -26.77 -20.92
C CYS A 4 11.93 -25.96 -22.18
N CYS A 5 10.70 -26.07 -22.71
CA CYS A 5 10.36 -25.46 -24.01
C CYS A 5 9.42 -24.24 -24.01
N THR A 6 9.06 -23.66 -22.85
CA THR A 6 8.10 -22.52 -22.81
C THR A 6 8.73 -21.14 -22.59
N VAL A 7 10.04 -21.04 -22.31
CA VAL A 7 10.71 -19.75 -22.04
C VAL A 7 11.34 -19.11 -23.30
N GLY A 8 11.56 -19.87 -24.37
CA GLY A 8 12.25 -19.38 -25.58
C GLY A 8 11.37 -18.68 -26.63
N LEU A 9 10.04 -18.83 -26.58
CA LEU A 9 9.16 -18.36 -27.68
C LEU A 9 8.62 -16.93 -27.50
N ARG A 10 8.59 -16.40 -26.27
CA ARG A 10 8.12 -15.03 -26.00
C ARG A 10 9.11 -13.95 -26.49
N SER A 11 10.42 -14.21 -26.42
CA SER A 11 11.46 -13.24 -26.78
C SER A 11 11.57 -12.97 -28.30
N VAL A 12 11.30 -13.97 -29.14
CA VAL A 12 11.43 -13.84 -30.61
C VAL A 12 10.23 -13.09 -31.21
N ILE A 13 9.04 -13.22 -30.63
CA ILE A 13 7.81 -12.60 -31.14
C ILE A 13 7.78 -11.09 -30.80
N GLN A 14 8.23 -10.69 -29.60
CA GLN A 14 8.29 -9.28 -29.20
C GLN A 14 9.33 -8.48 -29.99
N ARG A 15 10.51 -9.05 -30.29
CA ARG A 15 11.52 -8.37 -31.13
C ARG A 15 11.11 -8.22 -32.59
N THR A 16 10.27 -9.12 -33.12
CA THR A 16 9.78 -9.03 -34.51
C THR A 16 8.70 -7.96 -34.68
N PHE A 17 7.88 -7.72 -33.65
CA PHE A 17 6.85 -6.68 -33.66
C PHE A 17 7.43 -5.26 -33.59
N HIS A 18 8.53 -5.06 -32.85
CA HIS A 18 9.15 -3.74 -32.73
C HIS A 18 9.85 -3.27 -34.01
N LEU A 19 10.45 -4.19 -34.79
CA LEU A 19 11.12 -3.89 -36.07
C LEU A 19 10.14 -3.60 -37.24
N LEU A 20 8.88 -4.02 -37.14
CA LEU A 20 7.85 -3.78 -38.15
C LEU A 20 7.09 -2.47 -37.94
N ARG A 21 7.01 -1.97 -36.69
CA ARG A 21 6.32 -0.71 -36.39
C ARG A 21 7.08 0.52 -36.92
N GLU A 22 8.42 0.47 -36.96
CA GLU A 22 9.23 1.58 -37.48
C GLU A 22 9.28 1.66 -39.01
N ASN A 23 9.07 0.55 -39.72
CA ASN A 23 9.17 0.52 -41.19
C ASN A 23 7.88 0.86 -41.94
N CYS A 24 6.73 0.98 -41.25
CA CYS A 24 5.43 1.21 -41.89
C CYS A 24 4.96 2.68 -41.90
N ILE A 25 5.60 3.61 -41.16
CA ILE A 25 5.17 5.01 -41.08
C ILE A 25 5.79 5.91 -42.18
N GLY A 26 6.76 5.44 -42.95
CA GLY A 26 7.42 6.31 -43.94
C GLY A 26 8.06 5.63 -45.12
N ARG A 27 7.27 5.15 -46.10
CA ARG A 27 7.64 5.11 -47.53
C ARG A 27 6.47 4.64 -48.38
N LYS A 28 6.17 5.38 -49.46
CA LYS A 28 5.29 4.96 -50.56
C LYS A 28 5.75 3.60 -51.10
N LEU A 29 4.99 2.54 -50.82
CA LEU A 29 5.18 1.24 -51.48
C LEU A 29 4.64 1.34 -52.91
N GLN A 30 5.56 1.41 -53.88
CA GLN A 30 5.25 1.13 -55.28
C GLN A 30 5.27 -0.38 -55.52
N SER A 31 4.27 -0.84 -56.29
CA SER A 31 4.06 -2.18 -56.86
C SER A 31 3.14 -3.14 -56.07
N GLU A 32 2.01 -3.46 -56.71
CA GLU A 32 0.90 -4.29 -56.21
C GLU A 32 1.18 -5.80 -56.22
N ALA A 33 2.41 -6.24 -56.51
CA ALA A 33 2.72 -7.66 -56.72
C ALA A 33 3.20 -8.43 -55.47
N THR A 34 3.58 -7.74 -54.38
CA THR A 34 4.15 -8.40 -53.18
C THR A 34 3.18 -8.54 -52.00
N ALA A 35 2.10 -7.74 -51.95
CA ALA A 35 1.11 -7.82 -50.87
C ALA A 35 0.28 -9.12 -50.91
N ALA A 36 -0.01 -9.66 -52.10
CA ALA A 36 -0.83 -10.86 -52.25
C ALA A 36 -0.11 -12.16 -51.80
N SER A 37 1.21 -12.25 -51.96
CA SER A 37 1.98 -13.45 -51.57
C SER A 37 2.20 -13.56 -50.06
N VAL A 38 2.28 -12.43 -49.34
CA VAL A 38 2.46 -12.44 -47.87
C VAL A 38 1.15 -12.78 -47.16
N CYS A 39 0.01 -12.30 -47.65
CA CYS A 39 -1.31 -12.67 -47.11
C CYS A 39 -1.64 -14.17 -47.30
N PHE A 40 -1.23 -14.78 -48.42
CA PHE A 40 -1.48 -16.21 -48.66
C PHE A 40 -0.66 -17.13 -47.75
N LEU A 41 0.55 -16.72 -47.35
CA LEU A 41 1.38 -17.49 -46.43
C LEU A 41 0.81 -17.46 -44.99
N PHE A 42 0.26 -16.31 -44.56
CA PHE A 42 -0.39 -16.18 -43.25
C PHE A 42 -1.68 -17.02 -43.13
N ALA A 43 -2.48 -17.07 -44.20
CA ALA A 43 -3.71 -17.88 -44.22
C ALA A 43 -3.43 -19.39 -44.15
N PHE A 44 -2.32 -19.86 -44.75
CA PHE A 44 -1.97 -21.30 -44.75
C PHE A 44 -1.36 -21.78 -43.42
N VAL A 45 -0.63 -20.90 -42.72
CA VAL A 45 -0.08 -21.21 -41.38
C VAL A 45 -1.19 -21.24 -40.32
N ALA A 46 -2.21 -20.37 -40.43
CA ALA A 46 -3.37 -20.36 -39.54
C ALA A 46 -4.30 -21.58 -39.71
N LEU A 47 -4.26 -22.27 -40.86
CA LEU A 47 -5.05 -23.47 -41.14
C LEU A 47 -4.37 -24.77 -40.69
N LEU A 48 -3.03 -24.78 -40.57
CA LEU A 48 -2.25 -25.97 -40.18
C LEU A 48 -1.98 -26.06 -38.67
N LEU A 49 -2.00 -24.94 -37.97
CA LEU A 49 -2.00 -24.89 -36.50
C LEU A 49 -3.46 -24.75 -36.07
N GLY A 50 -4.09 -25.89 -35.76
CA GLY A 50 -5.52 -25.98 -35.43
C GLY A 50 -6.00 -24.76 -34.65
N GLY A 51 -6.99 -24.07 -35.22
CA GLY A 51 -7.54 -22.84 -34.70
C GLY A 51 -8.12 -23.02 -33.30
N SER A 52 -7.28 -22.89 -32.29
CA SER A 52 -7.68 -22.39 -30.99
C SER A 52 -7.98 -20.92 -31.22
N GLN A 53 -9.26 -20.59 -31.06
CA GLN A 53 -9.81 -19.25 -31.11
C GLN A 53 -8.94 -18.34 -30.23
N PHE A 54 -8.08 -17.51 -30.84
CA PHE A 54 -7.70 -16.25 -30.22
C PHE A 54 -8.91 -15.35 -30.34
N ALA A 55 -9.93 -15.63 -29.54
CA ALA A 55 -10.81 -14.58 -29.08
C ALA A 55 -9.89 -13.60 -28.35
N GLY A 56 -9.71 -12.40 -28.91
CA GLY A 56 -9.31 -11.29 -28.05
C GLY A 56 -10.27 -11.31 -26.87
N ALA A 57 -9.73 -11.30 -25.65
CA ALA A 57 -10.54 -11.18 -24.46
C ALA A 57 -11.33 -9.87 -24.60
N GLN A 58 -12.56 -9.95 -25.10
CA GLN A 58 -13.54 -8.92 -24.84
C GLN A 58 -13.83 -9.08 -23.35
N THR A 59 -13.26 -8.20 -22.55
CA THR A 59 -13.67 -7.99 -21.16
C THR A 59 -15.17 -7.70 -21.22
N GLN A 60 -15.98 -8.68 -20.85
CA GLN A 60 -17.40 -8.43 -20.65
C GLN A 60 -17.49 -7.40 -19.52
N PRO A 61 -18.33 -6.35 -19.65
CA PRO A 61 -18.47 -5.35 -18.61
C PRO A 61 -18.89 -6.02 -17.29
N ILE A 62 -18.21 -5.69 -16.20
CA ILE A 62 -18.48 -6.27 -14.88
C ILE A 62 -19.84 -5.76 -14.42
N GLN A 63 -20.79 -6.67 -14.17
CA GLN A 63 -22.10 -6.29 -13.67
C GLN A 63 -22.00 -6.02 -12.17
N CYS A 64 -22.61 -4.94 -11.70
CA CYS A 64 -22.63 -4.65 -10.26
C CYS A 64 -23.27 -5.83 -9.49
N GLY A 65 -22.62 -6.27 -8.41
CA GLY A 65 -23.07 -7.41 -7.60
C GLY A 65 -22.77 -8.80 -8.17
N GLN A 66 -21.88 -8.92 -9.16
CA GLN A 66 -21.49 -10.22 -9.72
C GLN A 66 -20.01 -10.59 -9.54
N SER A 67 -19.15 -9.64 -9.16
CA SER A 67 -17.71 -9.89 -9.00
C SER A 67 -17.15 -9.09 -7.83
N SER A 68 -16.85 -9.77 -6.72
CA SER A 68 -15.86 -9.27 -5.79
C SER A 68 -15.12 -10.48 -5.21
N ASP A 69 -13.94 -10.76 -5.75
CA ASP A 69 -13.00 -11.68 -5.10
C ASP A 69 -12.41 -10.94 -3.90
N SER A 70 -13.17 -10.94 -2.80
CA SER A 70 -12.94 -10.04 -1.67
C SER A 70 -13.19 -10.75 -0.34
N ASP A 71 -12.48 -10.29 0.68
CA ASP A 71 -12.67 -10.70 2.06
C ASP A 71 -13.20 -9.49 2.85
N ILE A 72 -14.38 -9.64 3.43
CA ILE A 72 -15.14 -8.56 4.05
C ILE A 72 -15.29 -8.86 5.53
N PHE A 73 -14.88 -7.92 6.37
CA PHE A 73 -15.09 -7.95 7.80
C PHE A 73 -16.13 -6.91 8.21
N ILE A 74 -17.30 -7.36 8.67
CA ILE A 74 -18.34 -6.47 9.22
C ILE A 74 -18.15 -6.37 10.73
N MET A 75 -17.95 -5.16 11.24
CA MET A 75 -17.75 -4.90 12.67
C MET A 75 -18.91 -4.06 13.21
N LEU A 76 -19.68 -4.67 14.13
CA LEU A 76 -20.87 -4.05 14.73
C LEU A 76 -20.56 -3.49 16.11
N ASP A 77 -20.93 -2.24 16.34
CA ASP A 77 -20.94 -1.62 17.65
C ASP A 77 -22.14 -2.16 18.45
N VAL A 78 -21.86 -2.91 19.51
CA VAL A 78 -22.90 -3.41 20.42
C VAL A 78 -22.72 -2.81 21.82
N THR A 79 -22.15 -1.62 21.90
CA THR A 79 -21.95 -0.89 23.15
C THR A 79 -23.26 -0.30 23.67
N GLY A 80 -23.23 0.19 24.92
CA GLY A 80 -24.41 0.75 25.60
C GLY A 80 -24.94 2.07 25.03
N SER A 81 -24.27 2.68 24.05
CA SER A 81 -24.78 3.84 23.32
C SER A 81 -25.72 3.46 22.16
N VAL A 82 -25.67 2.21 21.69
CA VAL A 82 -26.57 1.69 20.66
C VAL A 82 -27.82 1.08 21.31
N SER A 83 -29.00 1.59 20.95
CA SER A 83 -30.27 1.03 21.44
C SER A 83 -30.57 -0.32 20.79
N GLU A 84 -31.43 -1.12 21.43
CA GLU A 84 -31.87 -2.42 20.87
C GLU A 84 -32.53 -2.26 19.49
N ALA A 85 -33.19 -1.12 19.23
CA ALA A 85 -33.79 -0.83 17.93
C ALA A 85 -32.72 -0.52 16.87
N GLU A 86 -31.72 0.30 17.21
CA GLU A 86 -30.61 0.62 16.30
C GLU A 86 -29.80 -0.63 15.95
N LEU A 87 -29.52 -1.49 16.94
CA LEU A 87 -28.83 -2.75 16.69
C LEU A 87 -29.62 -3.68 15.75
N GLU A 88 -30.96 -3.72 15.87
CA GLU A 88 -31.79 -4.51 14.95
C GLU A 88 -31.76 -3.96 13.52
N ASP A 89 -31.72 -2.63 13.37
CA ASP A 89 -31.58 -1.97 12.07
C ASP A 89 -30.19 -2.24 11.45
N GLU A 90 -29.13 -2.19 12.24
CA GLU A 90 -27.77 -2.54 11.82
C GLU A 90 -27.67 -3.99 11.37
N LYS A 91 -28.22 -4.92 12.15
CA LYS A 91 -28.26 -6.34 11.81
C LYS A 91 -29.05 -6.59 10.52
N ALA A 92 -30.20 -5.94 10.36
CA ALA A 92 -31.01 -6.05 9.15
C ALA A 92 -30.25 -5.55 7.91
N ALA A 93 -29.49 -4.48 8.06
CA ALA A 93 -28.74 -3.88 6.96
C ALA A 93 -27.47 -4.68 6.60
N ALA A 94 -26.72 -5.14 7.59
CA ALA A 94 -25.63 -6.10 7.38
C ALA A 94 -26.14 -7.40 6.73
N LYS A 95 -27.34 -7.85 7.08
CA LYS A 95 -27.97 -9.01 6.42
C LYS A 95 -28.29 -8.71 4.95
N ALA A 96 -28.80 -7.51 4.64
CA ALA A 96 -29.10 -7.10 3.27
C ALA A 96 -27.84 -7.08 2.38
N LEU A 97 -26.69 -6.67 2.93
CA LEU A 97 -25.39 -6.76 2.24
C LEU A 97 -25.03 -8.20 1.90
N ILE A 98 -25.13 -9.12 2.86
CA ILE A 98 -24.83 -10.54 2.64
C ILE A 98 -25.80 -11.12 1.60
N ASP A 99 -27.09 -10.79 1.71
CA ASP A 99 -28.11 -11.22 0.75
C ASP A 99 -27.82 -10.69 -0.67
N PHE A 100 -27.26 -9.49 -0.82
CA PHE A 100 -26.84 -8.93 -2.11
C PHE A 100 -25.80 -9.81 -2.81
N PHE A 101 -24.84 -10.35 -2.07
CA PHE A 101 -23.81 -11.21 -2.62
C PHE A 101 -24.25 -12.66 -2.88
N THR A 102 -25.40 -13.12 -2.37
CA THR A 102 -25.83 -14.54 -2.49
C THR A 102 -25.91 -15.07 -3.92
N GLY A 103 -26.07 -14.19 -4.92
CA GLY A 103 -26.08 -14.53 -6.34
C GLY A 103 -24.77 -14.32 -7.10
N GLY A 104 -23.69 -13.92 -6.42
CA GLY A 104 -22.38 -13.63 -7.01
C GLY A 104 -21.54 -14.89 -7.29
N ASN A 105 -20.55 -14.77 -8.19
CA ASN A 105 -19.57 -15.81 -8.46
C ASN A 105 -18.24 -15.21 -8.96
N PRO A 106 -17.13 -15.23 -8.17
CA PRO A 106 -17.03 -15.86 -6.86
C PRO A 106 -17.82 -15.11 -5.78
N LEU A 107 -18.14 -15.82 -4.69
CA LEU A 107 -18.69 -15.19 -3.49
C LEU A 107 -17.56 -14.54 -2.69
N PRO A 108 -17.75 -13.32 -2.15
CA PRO A 108 -16.83 -12.81 -1.16
C PRO A 108 -16.86 -13.68 0.10
N HIS A 109 -15.74 -13.76 0.80
CA HIS A 109 -15.81 -14.28 2.16
C HIS A 109 -16.24 -13.15 3.09
N VAL A 110 -17.11 -13.47 4.02
CA VAL A 110 -17.58 -12.50 5.02
C VAL A 110 -17.18 -13.02 6.40
N ALA A 111 -16.79 -12.12 7.29
CA ALA A 111 -16.68 -12.34 8.72
C ALA A 111 -17.58 -11.31 9.44
N ILE A 112 -18.08 -11.67 10.62
CA ILE A 112 -18.81 -10.74 11.48
C ILE A 112 -18.08 -10.68 12.82
N GLY A 113 -17.74 -9.48 13.23
CA GLY A 113 -17.30 -9.15 14.58
C GLY A 113 -18.30 -8.26 15.28
N SER A 114 -18.17 -8.20 16.60
CA SER A 114 -18.85 -7.23 17.44
C SER A 114 -17.86 -6.69 18.45
N PHE A 115 -17.95 -5.40 18.76
CA PHE A 115 -17.20 -4.82 19.86
C PHE A 115 -18.15 -4.22 20.88
N ASN A 116 -17.86 -4.54 22.13
CA ASN A 116 -18.53 -4.02 23.30
C ASN A 116 -17.60 -4.30 24.47
N SER A 117 -17.59 -3.39 25.42
CA SER A 117 -17.07 -3.70 26.73
C SER A 117 -18.18 -3.70 27.79
N ASP A 118 -18.96 -4.79 27.77
CA ASP A 118 -19.82 -5.23 28.87
C ASP A 118 -18.97 -5.78 30.04
N CYS A 119 -17.98 -5.00 30.47
CA CYS A 119 -17.35 -5.22 31.75
C CYS A 119 -18.33 -4.71 32.81
N GLY A 120 -18.59 -5.50 33.86
CA GLY A 120 -19.46 -5.09 34.97
C GLY A 120 -18.93 -3.91 35.78
N SER A 121 -17.67 -3.50 35.56
CA SER A 121 -17.01 -2.34 36.15
C SER A 121 -15.82 -1.84 35.31
N ARG A 122 -15.46 -0.55 35.45
CA ARG A 122 -14.28 0.06 34.79
C ARG A 122 -12.98 -0.68 35.14
N SER A 123 -12.88 -1.27 36.33
CA SER A 123 -11.75 -2.09 36.76
C SER A 123 -11.65 -3.44 36.05
N GLU A 124 -12.77 -4.02 35.63
CA GLU A 124 -12.78 -5.27 34.84
C GLU A 124 -12.37 -5.02 33.39
N CYS A 125 -12.76 -3.86 32.83
CA CYS A 125 -12.27 -3.37 31.54
C CYS A 125 -10.76 -3.09 31.51
N ASN A 126 -10.14 -2.90 32.67
CA ASN A 126 -8.71 -2.65 32.79
C ASN A 126 -7.89 -3.96 32.93
N ASN A 127 -8.50 -5.12 32.72
CA ASN A 127 -7.85 -6.42 32.82
C ASN A 127 -7.48 -6.97 31.43
N SER A 128 -6.27 -7.50 31.28
CA SER A 128 -5.70 -8.08 30.04
C SER A 128 -6.39 -9.34 29.51
N THR A 129 -7.45 -9.79 30.16
CA THR A 129 -8.25 -10.95 29.75
C THR A 129 -9.63 -10.57 29.23
N PHE A 130 -9.97 -9.28 29.17
CA PHE A 130 -11.27 -8.84 28.66
C PHE A 130 -11.13 -8.46 27.18
N ASP A 131 -11.81 -9.22 26.32
CA ASP A 131 -11.82 -8.97 24.88
C ASP A 131 -12.83 -7.87 24.57
N HIS A 132 -12.34 -6.65 24.32
CA HIS A 132 -13.16 -5.49 23.95
C HIS A 132 -13.81 -5.61 22.56
N ALA A 133 -13.35 -6.57 21.76
CA ALA A 133 -13.91 -6.95 20.47
C ALA A 133 -13.82 -8.48 20.30
N ARG A 134 -14.75 -9.09 19.57
CA ARG A 134 -14.77 -10.54 19.34
C ARG A 134 -15.24 -10.90 17.93
N ILE A 135 -14.77 -12.05 17.44
CA ILE A 135 -15.30 -12.70 16.25
C ILE A 135 -16.61 -13.41 16.61
N VAL A 136 -17.67 -13.08 15.89
CA VAL A 136 -19.00 -13.69 16.03
C VAL A 136 -19.13 -14.83 15.03
N VAL A 137 -18.79 -14.56 13.77
CA VAL A 137 -18.73 -15.56 12.70
C VAL A 137 -17.40 -15.38 11.97
N PRO A 138 -16.59 -16.44 11.84
CA PRO A 138 -15.31 -16.36 11.15
C PRO A 138 -15.50 -16.22 9.63
N LEU A 139 -14.42 -15.78 9.00
CA LEU A 139 -14.36 -15.51 7.56
C LEU A 139 -14.72 -16.76 6.76
N SER A 140 -15.81 -16.71 5.98
CA SER A 140 -16.22 -17.80 5.08
C SER A 140 -17.23 -17.33 4.03
N ASP A 141 -17.41 -18.13 2.97
CA ASP A 141 -18.49 -18.00 1.97
C ASP A 141 -19.81 -18.65 2.41
N ASN A 142 -19.85 -19.25 3.61
CA ASN A 142 -21.05 -19.89 4.14
C ASN A 142 -21.97 -18.87 4.82
N TYR A 143 -22.81 -18.24 4.01
CA TYR A 143 -23.71 -17.18 4.48
C TYR A 143 -24.81 -17.65 5.45
N ALA A 144 -25.09 -18.95 5.58
CA ALA A 144 -26.12 -19.42 6.50
C ALA A 144 -25.77 -19.11 7.97
N ALA A 145 -24.50 -19.25 8.36
CA ALA A 145 -24.05 -18.92 9.71
C ALA A 145 -24.09 -17.40 9.97
N HIS A 146 -23.73 -16.61 8.97
CA HIS A 146 -23.77 -15.15 9.03
C HIS A 146 -25.20 -14.62 9.17
N GLN A 147 -26.12 -15.12 8.33
CA GLN A 147 -27.54 -14.75 8.38
C GLN A 147 -28.18 -15.15 9.71
N LEU A 148 -27.74 -16.25 10.33
CA LEU A 148 -28.20 -16.65 11.66
C LEU A 148 -27.67 -15.70 12.74
N ALA A 149 -26.39 -15.32 12.68
CA ALA A 149 -25.80 -14.36 13.60
C ALA A 149 -26.46 -12.96 13.49
N LEU A 150 -26.95 -12.59 12.32
CA LEU A 150 -27.68 -11.34 12.07
C LEU A 150 -29.20 -11.48 12.21
N ALA A 151 -29.72 -12.64 12.63
CA ALA A 151 -31.15 -12.83 12.81
C ALA A 151 -31.68 -11.95 13.96
N PRO A 152 -32.96 -11.54 13.93
CA PRO A 152 -33.55 -10.77 15.03
C PRO A 152 -33.39 -11.46 16.39
N THR A 153 -33.34 -10.68 17.46
CA THR A 153 -33.34 -11.23 18.83
C THR A 153 -34.53 -12.20 19.03
N PRO A 154 -34.33 -13.34 19.73
CA PRO A 154 -33.17 -13.73 20.52
C PRO A 154 -32.16 -14.62 19.78
N ASN A 155 -32.29 -14.81 18.46
CA ASN A 155 -31.56 -15.86 17.74
C ASN A 155 -30.20 -15.42 17.19
N GLY A 156 -30.04 -14.14 16.88
CA GLY A 156 -28.76 -13.58 16.44
C GLY A 156 -28.03 -12.85 17.57
N LEU A 157 -27.16 -11.91 17.18
CA LEU A 157 -26.46 -11.02 18.09
C LEU A 157 -27.44 -10.31 19.00
N ILE A 158 -27.13 -10.35 20.30
CA ILE A 158 -27.93 -9.71 21.35
C ILE A 158 -27.11 -8.52 21.82
N GLY A 159 -27.74 -7.35 21.81
CA GLY A 159 -27.17 -6.14 22.38
C GLY A 159 -27.10 -6.19 23.90
N PRO A 160 -26.67 -5.10 24.55
CA PRO A 160 -26.74 -5.00 26.00
C PRO A 160 -28.22 -5.12 26.41
N GLY A 161 -28.60 -6.23 27.05
CA GLY A 161 -30.01 -6.57 27.29
C GLY A 161 -30.77 -5.51 28.12
N PRO A 162 -32.10 -5.64 28.30
CA PRO A 162 -32.91 -4.68 29.06
C PRO A 162 -32.47 -4.65 30.54
N GLY A 163 -31.62 -3.68 30.89
CA GLY A 163 -30.97 -3.57 32.20
C GLY A 163 -29.44 -3.67 32.17
N GLY A 164 -28.83 -3.82 30.99
CA GLY A 164 -27.40 -3.70 30.78
C GLY A 164 -26.96 -2.26 30.98
N ALA A 165 -26.70 -1.88 32.24
CA ALA A 165 -25.87 -0.72 32.57
C ALA A 165 -24.39 -1.04 32.25
N GLY A 166 -24.13 -1.48 31.03
CA GLY A 166 -22.77 -1.46 30.49
C GLY A 166 -22.32 -0.01 30.51
N LEU A 167 -21.05 0.23 30.84
CA LEU A 167 -20.52 1.58 31.02
C LEU A 167 -20.49 2.42 29.72
N GLY A 168 -21.12 1.95 28.64
CA GLY A 168 -21.15 2.60 27.33
C GLY A 168 -19.77 2.66 26.70
N LEU A 169 -18.97 1.61 26.88
CA LEU A 169 -17.54 1.68 26.64
C LEU A 169 -17.16 1.21 25.23
N THR A 170 -16.55 2.12 24.48
CA THR A 170 -16.30 2.01 23.04
C THR A 170 -14.80 2.00 22.78
N ASN A 171 -14.28 0.87 22.27
CA ASN A 171 -12.85 0.67 21.97
C ASN A 171 -12.66 0.37 20.48
N ILE A 172 -12.62 1.44 19.68
CA ILE A 172 -12.50 1.36 18.22
C ILE A 172 -11.13 0.79 17.80
N GLU A 173 -10.05 1.12 18.53
CA GLU A 173 -8.71 0.57 18.30
C GLU A 173 -8.75 -0.97 18.25
N LYS A 174 -9.26 -1.61 19.31
CA LYS A 174 -9.33 -3.07 19.36
C LYS A 174 -10.27 -3.69 18.34
N ALA A 175 -11.34 -2.98 17.97
CA ALA A 175 -12.26 -3.44 16.96
C ALA A 175 -11.60 -3.46 15.56
N ILE A 176 -10.88 -2.40 15.18
CA ILE A 176 -10.14 -2.35 13.91
C ILE A 176 -9.01 -3.39 13.91
N GLN A 177 -8.24 -3.47 15.00
CA GLN A 177 -7.11 -4.40 15.10
C GLN A 177 -7.55 -5.86 14.98
N LEU A 178 -8.68 -6.22 15.61
CA LEU A 178 -9.23 -7.57 15.48
C LEU A 178 -9.64 -7.89 14.04
N GLY A 179 -10.23 -6.93 13.33
CA GLY A 179 -10.58 -7.09 11.92
C GLY A 179 -9.34 -7.30 11.06
N GLN A 180 -8.33 -6.44 11.24
CA GLN A 180 -7.04 -6.54 10.56
C GLN A 180 -6.35 -7.88 10.81
N ASP A 181 -6.21 -8.29 12.07
CA ASP A 181 -5.54 -9.55 12.44
C ASP A 181 -6.28 -10.76 11.86
N HIS A 182 -7.61 -10.72 11.83
CA HIS A 182 -8.43 -11.80 11.30
C HIS A 182 -8.34 -11.89 9.77
N LEU A 183 -8.36 -10.76 9.06
CA LEU A 183 -8.14 -10.73 7.61
C LEU A 183 -6.72 -11.18 7.26
N ALA A 184 -5.70 -10.73 7.98
CA ALA A 184 -4.33 -11.19 7.77
C ALA A 184 -4.15 -12.70 8.03
N ALA A 185 -4.90 -13.28 8.97
CA ALA A 185 -4.79 -14.70 9.32
C ALA A 185 -5.59 -15.64 8.41
N PHE A 186 -6.74 -15.19 7.90
CA PHE A 186 -7.71 -16.06 7.20
C PHE A 186 -8.08 -15.58 5.80
N GLY A 187 -7.78 -14.34 5.45
CA GLY A 187 -7.98 -13.77 4.12
C GLY A 187 -7.06 -14.40 3.07
N SER A 188 -7.44 -14.24 1.81
CA SER A 188 -6.66 -14.70 0.68
C SER A 188 -5.77 -13.58 0.17
N PRO A 189 -4.47 -13.81 -0.09
CA PRO A 189 -3.57 -12.79 -0.63
C PRO A 189 -3.91 -12.36 -2.07
N SER A 190 -4.84 -13.06 -2.73
CA SER A 190 -5.35 -12.68 -4.06
C SER A 190 -6.63 -11.84 -4.02
N ARG A 191 -7.18 -11.62 -2.82
CA ARG A 191 -8.45 -10.92 -2.60
C ARG A 191 -8.21 -9.55 -2.00
N ARG A 192 -9.13 -8.64 -2.26
CA ARG A 192 -9.16 -7.32 -1.64
C ARG A 192 -9.82 -7.43 -0.26
N ASP A 193 -9.21 -6.78 0.72
CA ASP A 193 -9.63 -6.80 2.11
C ASP A 193 -10.45 -5.55 2.44
N PHE A 194 -11.64 -5.74 2.99
CA PHE A 194 -12.54 -4.66 3.36
C PHE A 194 -12.98 -4.77 4.82
N VAL A 195 -13.02 -3.65 5.52
CA VAL A 195 -13.65 -3.54 6.84
C VAL A 195 -14.85 -2.61 6.71
N ILE A 196 -16.02 -3.07 7.15
CA ILE A 196 -17.23 -2.25 7.26
C ILE A 196 -17.48 -2.04 8.75
N PHE A 197 -17.29 -0.81 9.19
CA PHE A 197 -17.36 -0.42 10.60
C PHE A 197 -18.66 0.36 10.84
N ILE A 198 -19.50 -0.12 11.75
CA ILE A 198 -20.70 0.60 12.18
C ILE A 198 -20.50 1.03 13.62
N SER A 199 -20.68 2.32 13.91
CA SER A 199 -20.51 2.88 15.26
C SER A 199 -21.11 4.29 15.34
N ASP A 200 -21.38 4.77 16.54
CA ASP A 200 -21.66 6.19 16.81
C ASP A 200 -20.41 7.08 16.66
N GLY A 201 -19.22 6.48 16.64
CA GLY A 201 -17.96 7.18 16.42
C GLY A 201 -17.37 7.81 17.67
N ASP A 202 -17.81 7.41 18.88
CA ASP A 202 -17.39 8.03 20.13
C ASP A 202 -16.51 7.09 20.97
N PRO A 203 -15.21 6.91 20.62
CA PRO A 203 -14.32 6.05 21.39
C PRO A 203 -14.03 6.68 22.76
N ASN A 204 -14.24 5.90 23.82
CA ASN A 204 -14.09 6.39 25.20
C ASN A 204 -13.30 5.41 26.11
N VAL A 205 -12.75 4.36 25.50
CA VAL A 205 -11.78 3.43 26.09
C VAL A 205 -10.62 3.20 25.12
N PRO A 206 -9.40 3.56 25.50
CA PRO A 206 -8.21 3.17 24.75
C PRO A 206 -7.86 1.70 25.02
N GLY A 207 -7.14 1.03 24.12
CA GLY A 207 -6.64 -0.34 24.29
C GLY A 207 -5.57 -0.53 25.38
N ILE A 208 -5.28 0.50 26.18
CA ILE A 208 -4.33 0.47 27.30
C ILE A 208 -5.06 0.30 28.65
N PHE A 209 -4.45 -0.43 29.58
CA PHE A 209 -5.06 -0.90 30.84
C PHE A 209 -5.48 0.17 31.85
N THR A 210 -5.24 1.45 31.58
CA THR A 210 -5.67 2.54 32.45
C THR A 210 -6.34 3.61 31.62
N VAL A 211 -7.67 3.67 31.68
CA VAL A 211 -8.43 4.77 31.06
C VAL A 211 -8.02 6.08 31.74
N PRO A 212 -7.45 7.03 31.00
CA PRO A 212 -7.06 8.34 31.52
C PRO A 212 -8.25 9.08 32.13
N THR A 213 -8.03 9.89 33.17
CA THR A 213 -9.09 10.67 33.82
C THR A 213 -9.72 11.73 32.91
N GLU A 214 -9.05 12.07 31.82
CA GLU A 214 -9.53 12.98 30.78
C GLU A 214 -10.57 12.34 29.84
N CYS A 215 -10.66 11.01 29.81
CA CYS A 215 -11.61 10.28 28.97
C CYS A 215 -13.00 10.24 29.61
N ASN A 216 -13.99 10.74 28.86
CA ASN A 216 -15.41 10.63 29.15
C ASN A 216 -16.15 10.13 27.89
N ALA A 217 -17.49 10.04 27.97
CA ALA A 217 -18.31 9.49 26.89
C ALA A 217 -18.15 10.21 25.55
N CYS A 218 -17.94 11.53 25.54
CA CYS A 218 -17.85 12.35 24.31
C CYS A 218 -16.44 12.88 24.00
N ASN A 219 -15.43 12.52 24.79
CA ASN A 219 -14.10 13.08 24.62
C ASN A 219 -13.07 12.16 25.25
N CYS A 220 -12.25 11.54 24.42
CA CYS A 220 -11.11 10.74 24.84
C CYS A 220 -10.03 10.79 23.74
N PRO A 221 -9.20 11.85 23.72
CA PRO A 221 -8.26 12.07 22.62
C PRO A 221 -7.28 10.92 22.44
N ILE A 222 -6.89 10.26 23.54
CA ILE A 222 -6.01 9.09 23.48
C ILE A 222 -6.71 7.90 22.79
N ALA A 223 -8.01 7.67 23.01
CA ALA A 223 -8.73 6.60 22.32
C ALA A 223 -8.98 6.94 20.85
N GLU A 224 -9.24 8.21 20.54
CA GLU A 224 -9.33 8.70 19.16
C GLU A 224 -8.02 8.51 18.40
N ASP A 225 -6.88 8.91 19.00
CA ASP A 225 -5.57 8.78 18.36
C ASP A 225 -5.15 7.32 18.16
N LEU A 226 -5.46 6.44 19.13
CA LEU A 226 -5.20 5.01 18.99
C LEU A 226 -6.10 4.35 17.95
N GLY A 227 -7.38 4.72 17.89
CA GLY A 227 -8.30 4.26 16.85
C GLY A 227 -7.85 4.70 15.46
N ALA A 228 -7.47 5.98 15.30
CA ALA A 228 -6.93 6.51 14.06
C ALA A 228 -5.61 5.83 13.64
N THR A 229 -4.74 5.53 14.61
CA THR A 229 -3.50 4.79 14.37
C THR A 229 -3.79 3.37 13.88
N ALA A 230 -4.77 2.68 14.48
CA ALA A 230 -5.20 1.37 14.04
C ALA A 230 -5.79 1.41 12.62
N ALA A 231 -6.60 2.43 12.30
CA ALA A 231 -7.11 2.64 10.95
C ALA A 231 -5.97 2.85 9.94
N ALA A 232 -5.03 3.76 10.22
CA ALA A 232 -3.88 4.02 9.36
C ALA A 232 -3.03 2.75 9.12
N ASN A 233 -2.85 1.91 10.14
CA ASN A 233 -2.15 0.63 10.01
C ASN A 233 -2.91 -0.38 9.15
N ALA A 234 -4.25 -0.39 9.21
CA ALA A 234 -5.08 -1.23 8.35
C ALA A 234 -5.04 -0.74 6.90
N LEU A 235 -5.12 0.57 6.66
CA LEU A 235 -4.93 1.17 5.33
C LEU A 235 -3.55 0.81 4.74
N ALA A 236 -2.49 0.95 5.53
CA ALA A 236 -1.13 0.58 5.12
C ALA A 236 -0.97 -0.93 4.83
N ALA A 237 -1.87 -1.76 5.35
CA ALA A 237 -1.95 -3.19 5.04
C ALA A 237 -2.79 -3.50 3.79
N GLY A 238 -3.29 -2.47 3.08
CA GLY A 238 -4.13 -2.63 1.89
C GLY A 238 -5.61 -2.88 2.20
N ILE A 239 -6.07 -2.56 3.41
CA ILE A 239 -7.46 -2.75 3.83
C ILE A 239 -8.25 -1.46 3.61
N THR A 240 -9.33 -1.55 2.84
CA THR A 240 -10.28 -0.43 2.68
C THR A 240 -11.31 -0.43 3.80
N ILE A 241 -11.45 0.68 4.51
CA ILE A 241 -12.37 0.87 5.63
C ILE A 241 -13.55 1.74 5.19
N PHE A 242 -14.75 1.15 5.24
CA PHE A 242 -16.02 1.86 5.18
C PHE A 242 -16.52 2.13 6.59
N THR A 243 -17.01 3.33 6.86
CA THR A 243 -17.62 3.67 8.15
C THR A 243 -19.08 4.07 7.97
N ILE A 244 -19.93 3.62 8.89
CA ILE A 244 -21.33 4.00 8.96
C ILE A 244 -21.55 4.61 10.34
N HIS A 245 -21.78 5.91 10.39
CA HIS A 245 -22.21 6.58 11.61
C HIS A 245 -23.65 6.17 11.92
N ALA A 246 -23.84 5.44 13.02
CA ALA A 246 -25.12 4.99 13.54
C ALA A 246 -25.27 5.40 15.01
N GLY A 247 -25.99 6.50 15.25
CA GLY A 247 -26.18 7.02 16.61
C GLY A 247 -26.48 8.51 16.62
N ASP A 248 -26.52 9.08 17.82
CA ASP A 248 -26.64 10.53 17.98
C ASP A 248 -25.31 11.23 17.69
N SER A 249 -25.35 12.40 17.06
CA SER A 249 -24.15 13.16 16.68
C SER A 249 -23.69 14.14 17.76
N SER A 250 -24.06 13.93 19.03
CA SER A 250 -23.90 14.94 20.06
C SER A 250 -22.44 15.17 20.50
N CYS A 251 -21.56 14.20 20.24
CA CYS A 251 -20.16 14.22 20.67
C CYS A 251 -19.14 14.45 19.53
N GLY A 252 -19.57 14.55 18.27
CA GLY A 252 -18.65 14.73 17.12
C GLY A 252 -18.16 13.44 16.47
N GLY A 253 -18.66 12.28 16.89
CA GLY A 253 -18.35 10.98 16.31
C GLY A 253 -18.43 10.84 14.78
N PRO A 254 -19.38 11.50 14.05
CA PRO A 254 -19.40 11.45 12.59
C PRO A 254 -18.10 12.00 11.96
N GLU A 255 -17.61 13.13 12.46
CA GLU A 255 -16.41 13.78 11.93
C GLU A 255 -15.17 12.95 12.24
N TYR A 256 -15.12 12.30 13.40
CA TYR A 256 -14.07 11.34 13.72
C TYR A 256 -14.08 10.12 12.78
N LEU A 257 -15.25 9.49 12.54
CA LEU A 257 -15.36 8.36 11.63
C LEU A 257 -14.99 8.71 10.19
N GLU A 258 -15.42 9.89 9.71
CA GLU A 258 -15.14 10.36 8.36
C GLU A 258 -13.65 10.70 8.15
N SER A 259 -13.07 11.49 9.06
CA SER A 259 -11.75 12.09 8.84
C SER A 259 -10.59 11.28 9.40
N ARG A 260 -10.83 10.36 10.35
CA ARG A 260 -9.76 9.64 11.06
C ARG A 260 -9.83 8.12 10.88
N ILE A 261 -10.96 7.56 10.45
CA ILE A 261 -11.16 6.10 10.39
C ILE A 261 -11.47 5.59 8.99
N ALA A 262 -12.39 6.23 8.26
CA ALA A 262 -12.68 5.84 6.88
C ALA A 262 -11.45 6.00 6.00
N SER A 263 -11.29 5.14 4.98
CA SER A 263 -10.16 5.27 4.04
C SER A 263 -10.20 6.55 3.22
N SER A 264 -11.39 7.13 3.04
CA SER A 264 -11.63 8.39 2.34
C SER A 264 -12.97 8.96 2.82
N PRO A 265 -13.21 10.28 2.74
CA PRO A 265 -14.52 10.87 3.00
C PRO A 265 -15.67 10.23 2.21
N THR A 266 -15.39 9.69 1.01
CA THR A 266 -16.41 8.99 0.20
C THR A 266 -16.78 7.61 0.74
N ASN A 267 -15.97 7.05 1.64
CA ASN A 267 -16.19 5.75 2.28
C ASN A 267 -16.93 5.90 3.63
N HIS A 268 -17.30 7.12 4.00
CA HIS A 268 -18.11 7.42 5.17
C HIS A 268 -19.58 7.59 4.82
N PHE A 269 -20.46 7.01 5.63
CA PHE A 269 -21.90 7.11 5.48
C PHE A 269 -22.57 7.48 6.81
N THR A 270 -23.68 8.21 6.73
CA THR A 270 -24.48 8.55 7.91
C THR A 270 -25.83 7.84 7.87
N SER A 271 -26.23 7.20 8.97
CA SER A 271 -27.51 6.47 9.12
C SER A 271 -28.76 7.36 9.09
N ALA A 272 -28.64 8.67 8.89
CA ALA A 272 -29.78 9.57 8.61
C ALA A 272 -30.55 9.19 7.32
N GLY A 273 -30.01 8.27 6.51
CA GLY A 273 -30.67 7.61 5.40
C GLY A 273 -31.18 6.20 5.71
N ASN A 274 -31.69 5.50 4.70
CA ASN A 274 -32.06 4.09 4.83
C ASN A 274 -30.78 3.24 4.86
N LEU A 275 -30.49 2.59 6.00
CA LEU A 275 -29.30 1.71 6.13
C LEU A 275 -29.23 0.66 5.01
N SER A 276 -30.36 0.14 4.53
CA SER A 276 -30.36 -0.80 3.39
C SER A 276 -29.81 -0.18 2.10
N ASP A 277 -30.04 1.11 1.87
CA ASP A 277 -29.49 1.84 0.72
C ASP A 277 -27.99 2.12 0.88
N ILE A 278 -27.52 2.36 2.10
CA ILE A 278 -26.08 2.54 2.41
C ILE A 278 -25.34 1.23 2.14
N PHE A 279 -25.83 0.12 2.68
CA PHE A 279 -25.24 -1.18 2.45
C PHE A 279 -25.28 -1.61 0.99
N ARG A 280 -26.33 -1.24 0.24
CA ARG A 280 -26.34 -1.43 -1.22
C ARG A 280 -25.22 -0.63 -1.89
N GLN A 281 -25.00 0.63 -1.52
CA GLN A 281 -23.93 1.45 -2.08
C GLN A 281 -22.54 0.85 -1.77
N ILE A 282 -22.32 0.40 -0.54
CA ILE A 282 -21.07 -0.29 -0.17
C ILE A 282 -20.91 -1.59 -0.97
N ALA A 283 -21.98 -2.38 -1.11
CA ALA A 283 -21.95 -3.61 -1.90
C ALA A 283 -21.61 -3.34 -3.37
N GLU A 284 -22.18 -2.27 -3.94
CA GLU A 284 -21.90 -1.81 -5.30
C GLU A 284 -20.44 -1.33 -5.43
N ALA A 285 -19.91 -0.60 -4.46
CA ALA A 285 -18.51 -0.17 -4.42
C ALA A 285 -17.55 -1.38 -4.35
N ILE A 286 -17.77 -2.31 -3.41
CA ILE A 286 -16.95 -3.53 -3.28
C ILE A 286 -17.03 -4.40 -4.55
N SER A 287 -18.20 -4.47 -5.19
CA SER A 287 -18.39 -5.24 -6.43
C SER A 287 -17.74 -4.61 -7.65
N CYS A 288 -17.44 -3.32 -7.58
CA CYS A 288 -16.85 -2.58 -8.67
C CYS A 288 -15.40 -2.20 -8.39
N ASP A 289 -14.82 -2.58 -7.24
CA ASP A 289 -13.39 -2.40 -6.98
C ASP A 289 -12.58 -3.24 -7.99
N ASP A 290 -11.85 -2.60 -8.90
CA ASP A 290 -10.93 -3.30 -9.81
C ASP A 290 -9.56 -3.59 -9.19
N GLY A 291 -9.38 -3.14 -7.94
CA GLY A 291 -8.15 -3.31 -7.18
C GLY A 291 -7.09 -2.27 -7.48
N LEU A 292 -7.41 -1.22 -8.24
CA LEU A 292 -6.56 -0.05 -8.47
C LEU A 292 -7.09 1.14 -7.67
N ASP A 293 -6.35 1.53 -6.63
CA ASP A 293 -6.77 2.67 -5.77
C ASP A 293 -6.73 4.03 -6.51
N CYS A 294 -6.13 4.06 -7.71
CA CYS A 294 -6.01 5.21 -8.60
C CYS A 294 -7.19 5.36 -9.58
N THR A 295 -8.19 4.47 -9.52
CA THR A 295 -9.46 4.63 -10.24
C THR A 295 -10.61 4.93 -9.28
N ALA A 296 -11.50 5.80 -9.71
CA ALA A 296 -12.82 5.96 -9.11
C ALA A 296 -13.74 4.89 -9.69
N ASP A 297 -14.10 3.97 -8.81
CA ASP A 297 -14.91 2.81 -9.15
C ASP A 297 -16.36 3.05 -8.75
N SER A 298 -17.28 2.91 -9.70
CA SER A 298 -18.70 3.18 -9.45
C SER A 298 -19.62 2.24 -10.20
N CYS A 299 -20.78 1.94 -9.60
CA CYS A 299 -21.84 1.23 -10.29
C CYS A 299 -22.73 2.20 -11.06
N ASN A 300 -22.79 2.08 -12.39
CA ASN A 300 -23.73 2.88 -13.17
C ASN A 300 -25.18 2.47 -12.87
N THR A 301 -25.96 3.41 -12.36
CA THR A 301 -27.34 3.17 -11.92
C THR A 301 -28.30 2.78 -13.07
N ASN A 302 -28.01 3.19 -14.31
CA ASN A 302 -28.83 2.92 -15.49
C ASN A 302 -28.45 1.60 -16.16
N THR A 303 -27.14 1.38 -16.36
CA THR A 303 -26.65 0.21 -17.11
C THR A 303 -26.41 -1.00 -16.22
N LYS A 304 -26.26 -0.80 -14.90
CA LYS A 304 -25.93 -1.83 -13.90
C LYS A 304 -24.58 -2.51 -14.14
N PHE A 305 -23.66 -1.80 -14.78
CA PHE A 305 -22.27 -2.21 -14.97
C PHE A 305 -21.32 -1.26 -14.23
N CYS A 306 -20.18 -1.81 -13.81
CA CYS A 306 -19.11 -1.04 -13.20
C CYS A 306 -18.47 -0.11 -14.22
N GLU A 307 -18.23 1.12 -13.79
CA GLU A 307 -17.51 2.16 -14.51
C GLU A 307 -16.28 2.52 -13.70
N PHE A 308 -15.14 2.52 -14.39
CA PHE A 308 -13.82 2.82 -13.85
C PHE A 308 -13.38 4.13 -14.47
N VAL A 309 -13.11 5.12 -13.64
CA VAL A 309 -12.64 6.44 -14.09
C VAL A 309 -11.28 6.66 -13.47
N GLU A 310 -10.23 6.74 -14.29
CA GLU A 310 -8.91 7.19 -13.85
C GLU A 310 -9.06 8.52 -13.10
N LEU A 311 -8.59 8.55 -11.86
CA LEU A 311 -8.51 9.77 -11.09
C LEU A 311 -7.35 10.62 -11.63
N ASP A 312 -7.41 11.92 -11.36
CA ASP A 312 -6.43 12.92 -11.78
C ASP A 312 -6.47 13.99 -10.68
N GLU A 313 -5.93 13.63 -9.51
CA GLU A 313 -6.08 14.42 -8.28
C GLU A 313 -5.35 15.78 -8.39
N ASP A 314 -4.20 15.77 -9.05
CA ASP A 314 -3.37 16.94 -9.30
C ASP A 314 -3.76 17.72 -10.58
N LYS A 315 -4.64 17.14 -11.43
CA LYS A 315 -5.22 17.78 -12.62
C LYS A 315 -4.18 18.13 -13.67
N ASP A 316 -3.11 17.34 -13.77
CA ASP A 316 -2.07 17.52 -14.78
C ASP A 316 -2.48 16.92 -16.14
N GLY A 317 -3.54 16.11 -16.17
CA GLY A 317 -4.09 15.47 -17.36
C GLY A 317 -3.52 14.08 -17.66
N LEU A 318 -2.64 13.55 -16.80
CA LEU A 318 -2.34 12.14 -16.66
C LEU A 318 -3.20 11.55 -15.54
N GLY A 319 -3.69 10.33 -15.75
CA GLY A 319 -4.44 9.65 -14.69
C GLY A 319 -3.49 9.14 -13.61
N ASP A 320 -3.95 9.11 -12.37
CA ASP A 320 -3.19 8.70 -11.18
C ASP A 320 -2.55 7.31 -11.34
N CYS A 321 -3.17 6.36 -12.08
CA CYS A 321 -2.57 5.04 -12.32
C CYS A 321 -1.38 5.08 -13.27
N SER A 322 -1.27 6.16 -14.05
CA SER A 322 -0.20 6.43 -14.99
C SER A 322 0.72 7.55 -14.51
N ASP A 323 0.44 8.16 -13.36
CA ASP A 323 1.22 9.22 -12.75
C ASP A 323 2.20 8.65 -11.72
N LEU A 324 3.47 9.04 -11.83
CA LEU A 324 4.55 8.64 -10.93
C LEU A 324 4.78 9.67 -9.82
N CYS A 325 4.21 10.87 -9.93
CA CYS A 325 4.40 11.98 -9.01
C CYS A 325 3.05 12.45 -8.42
N PHE A 326 2.21 11.50 -8.02
CA PHE A 326 0.87 11.70 -7.46
C PHE A 326 0.81 12.81 -6.40
N GLY A 327 0.00 13.85 -6.67
CA GLY A 327 -0.28 14.94 -5.74
C GLY A 327 0.60 16.19 -5.86
N ASP A 328 1.48 16.28 -6.88
CA ASP A 328 2.25 17.49 -7.18
C ASP A 328 1.98 18.05 -8.58
N ASN A 329 1.13 19.09 -8.62
CA ASN A 329 0.76 19.81 -9.85
C ASN A 329 1.94 20.58 -10.52
N SER A 330 3.16 20.51 -9.98
CA SER A 330 4.34 21.25 -10.48
C SER A 330 5.07 20.52 -11.61
N MET A 331 4.82 19.23 -11.82
CA MET A 331 5.57 18.36 -12.74
C MET A 331 4.68 17.65 -13.77
N ILE A 332 4.04 18.44 -14.66
CA ILE A 332 3.18 17.90 -15.74
C ILE A 332 3.97 16.95 -16.67
N GLY A 333 3.66 15.66 -16.63
CA GLY A 333 4.11 14.66 -17.62
C GLY A 333 5.62 14.47 -17.81
N LEU A 334 6.42 14.66 -16.77
CA LEU A 334 7.84 14.29 -16.73
C LEU A 334 8.07 13.20 -15.66
N PRO A 335 8.99 12.23 -15.86
CA PRO A 335 9.50 11.44 -14.74
C PRO A 335 10.03 12.41 -13.68
N CYS A 336 9.77 12.13 -12.39
CA CYS A 336 10.08 13.03 -11.29
C CYS A 336 11.59 13.42 -11.30
N ASP A 337 11.90 14.54 -11.95
CA ASP A 337 13.25 15.05 -12.22
C ASP A 337 13.29 16.51 -11.71
N GLY A 338 13.27 16.69 -10.38
CA GLY A 338 13.21 17.99 -9.70
C GLY A 338 14.28 18.16 -8.61
N PRO A 339 14.92 19.34 -8.45
CA PRO A 339 15.96 19.61 -7.46
C PRO A 339 15.40 19.96 -6.06
N ASP A 340 14.11 19.80 -5.84
CA ASP A 340 13.42 19.96 -4.57
C ASP A 340 13.35 18.61 -3.86
N ASN A 341 13.94 18.59 -2.67
CA ASN A 341 14.07 17.47 -1.74
C ASN A 341 12.70 16.99 -1.19
N ASP A 342 11.82 16.52 -2.08
CA ASP A 342 10.47 16.11 -1.74
C ASP A 342 10.34 14.58 -1.62
N THR A 343 9.54 14.18 -0.63
CA THR A 343 9.32 12.79 -0.22
C THR A 343 8.22 12.13 -1.05
N CYS A 344 8.55 11.03 -1.75
CA CYS A 344 7.54 10.06 -2.20
C CYS A 344 7.03 9.21 -1.01
N PRO A 345 5.78 8.69 -1.03
CA PRO A 345 5.18 7.94 0.08
C PRO A 345 5.93 6.66 0.48
N THR A 346 6.84 6.16 -0.35
CA THR A 346 7.67 4.98 -0.06
C THR A 346 8.89 5.28 0.81
N GLY A 347 9.08 6.52 1.28
CA GLY A 347 10.23 6.91 2.09
C GLY A 347 11.56 6.83 1.33
N VAL A 348 11.49 6.74 0.00
CA VAL A 348 12.63 6.90 -0.90
C VAL A 348 12.72 8.40 -1.21
N TYR A 349 13.81 9.02 -0.77
CA TYR A 349 14.24 10.27 -1.37
C TYR A 349 14.81 9.92 -2.74
N ASP A 350 14.27 10.56 -3.77
CA ASP A 350 14.66 10.47 -5.18
C ASP A 350 14.32 9.13 -5.89
N CYS A 351 13.46 9.20 -6.90
CA CYS A 351 13.10 8.05 -7.72
C CYS A 351 14.22 7.79 -8.74
N PRO A 352 14.98 6.68 -8.67
CA PRO A 352 16.10 6.47 -9.57
C PRO A 352 15.62 6.35 -11.01
N THR A 353 16.13 7.22 -11.89
CA THR A 353 15.88 7.08 -13.32
C THR A 353 16.51 5.76 -13.81
N ASN A 354 15.65 4.77 -14.06
CA ASN A 354 15.99 3.43 -14.60
C ASN A 354 16.64 2.43 -13.62
N GLY A 355 16.48 2.60 -12.31
CA GLY A 355 16.88 1.58 -11.32
C GLY A 355 18.40 1.34 -11.24
N VAL A 356 19.20 2.36 -11.56
CA VAL A 356 20.64 2.39 -11.29
C VAL A 356 20.88 3.56 -10.34
N LEU A 357 21.36 3.27 -9.13
CA LEU A 357 21.80 4.30 -8.19
C LEU A 357 23.05 4.98 -8.78
N THR A 358 22.92 6.25 -9.17
CA THR A 358 24.05 7.11 -9.56
C THR A 358 24.23 8.23 -8.54
N CYS A 359 25.43 8.78 -8.46
CA CYS A 359 25.88 9.85 -7.55
C CYS A 359 25.11 11.20 -7.68
N THR A 360 23.91 11.19 -8.28
CA THR A 360 23.14 12.37 -8.66
C THR A 360 21.81 12.51 -7.92
N ASP A 361 21.38 11.49 -7.16
CA ASP A 361 19.98 11.32 -6.75
C ASP A 361 19.81 11.33 -5.20
N GLY A 362 20.47 12.24 -4.48
CA GLY A 362 20.39 12.30 -3.00
C GLY A 362 21.51 13.15 -2.38
N PRO A 363 21.62 13.28 -1.03
CA PRO A 363 22.49 14.26 -0.35
C PRO A 363 23.97 13.87 -0.39
N GLU A 364 24.49 13.61 -1.59
CA GLU A 364 25.85 13.21 -1.92
C GLU A 364 26.57 14.29 -2.74
N PHE A 365 26.01 15.50 -2.82
CA PHE A 365 26.73 16.71 -3.28
C PHE A 365 27.53 17.39 -2.17
N ASP A 366 27.60 16.79 -0.97
CA ASP A 366 28.57 17.23 0.02
C ASP A 366 29.96 17.02 -0.58
N ASP A 367 30.69 18.11 -0.65
CA ASP A 367 32.11 18.19 -0.93
C ASP A 367 32.71 18.69 0.39
N ARG A 368 32.87 17.75 1.33
CA ARG A 368 33.11 18.06 2.75
C ARG A 368 34.38 18.88 2.96
N ASP A 369 35.37 18.73 2.08
CA ASP A 369 36.64 19.43 2.13
C ASP A 369 36.81 20.54 1.07
N GLY A 370 35.86 20.63 0.14
CA GLY A 370 35.74 21.69 -0.85
C GLY A 370 36.70 21.56 -2.04
N ASP A 371 37.20 20.36 -2.37
CA ASP A 371 38.21 20.14 -3.41
C ASP A 371 37.64 20.13 -4.84
N GLY A 372 36.31 20.10 -4.95
CA GLY A 372 35.58 20.06 -6.21
C GLY A 372 35.18 18.66 -6.66
N THR A 373 35.46 17.63 -5.88
CA THR A 373 34.99 16.24 -6.04
C THR A 373 33.93 15.97 -4.99
N SER A 374 32.82 15.34 -5.36
CA SER A 374 31.79 14.99 -4.38
C SER A 374 32.27 13.84 -3.49
N ASP A 375 31.83 13.83 -2.23
CA ASP A 375 32.18 12.81 -1.24
C ASP A 375 31.97 11.36 -1.72
N CYS A 376 31.01 11.13 -2.62
CA CYS A 376 30.69 9.82 -3.18
C CYS A 376 31.63 9.36 -4.30
N GLU A 377 32.31 10.31 -4.97
CA GLU A 377 33.35 10.06 -5.96
C GLU A 377 34.76 10.27 -5.39
N ASP A 378 34.85 10.76 -4.16
CA ASP A 378 36.09 11.04 -3.44
C ASP A 378 36.49 9.88 -2.51
N GLY A 379 37.63 9.25 -2.79
CA GLY A 379 38.24 8.23 -1.96
C GLY A 379 38.85 8.78 -0.65
N CYS A 380 38.90 10.10 -0.51
CA CYS A 380 39.42 10.87 0.62
C CYS A 380 38.54 12.09 0.96
N PRO A 381 37.26 11.89 1.29
CA PRO A 381 36.23 12.95 1.37
C PRO A 381 36.38 13.93 2.55
N ASP A 382 37.52 13.94 3.23
CA ASP A 382 37.86 14.89 4.29
C ASP A 382 39.28 15.49 4.08
N ASP A 383 39.93 15.21 2.94
CA ASP A 383 41.27 15.68 2.58
C ASP A 383 41.29 16.37 1.21
N LYS A 384 41.11 17.70 1.25
CA LYS A 384 41.12 18.58 0.08
C LYS A 384 42.36 18.46 -0.84
N GLY A 385 43.44 17.85 -0.34
CA GLY A 385 44.65 17.64 -1.11
C GLY A 385 44.63 16.39 -2.00
N LYS A 386 43.63 15.51 -1.84
CA LYS A 386 43.60 14.18 -2.47
C LYS A 386 42.18 13.72 -2.73
N ILE A 387 41.98 13.17 -3.93
CA ILE A 387 40.76 12.45 -4.32
C ILE A 387 40.91 10.94 -4.07
N ASP A 388 42.15 10.45 -3.97
CA ASP A 388 42.45 9.02 -3.77
C ASP A 388 43.42 8.85 -2.59
N PRO A 389 43.27 7.81 -1.77
CA PRO A 389 44.15 7.57 -0.62
C PRO A 389 45.62 7.32 -1.01
N LEU A 390 45.90 6.89 -2.24
CA LEU A 390 47.26 6.56 -2.71
C LEU A 390 48.05 5.69 -1.71
N VAL A 391 49.38 5.81 -1.65
CA VAL A 391 50.25 4.89 -0.87
C VAL A 391 50.28 5.27 0.61
N CYS A 392 50.22 6.58 0.89
CA CYS A 392 50.25 7.11 2.24
C CYS A 392 48.89 7.16 2.95
N GLY A 393 47.78 6.98 2.23
CA GLY A 393 46.43 7.21 2.75
C GLY A 393 45.99 8.68 2.63
N CYS A 394 44.74 8.95 2.98
CA CYS A 394 44.21 10.31 3.10
C CYS A 394 44.87 11.07 4.26
N GLY A 395 45.04 12.37 4.12
CA GLY A 395 45.61 13.29 5.11
C GLY A 395 47.14 13.28 5.20
N ILE A 396 47.84 12.45 4.41
CA ILE A 396 49.30 12.32 4.44
C ILE A 396 49.85 12.45 3.02
N PRO A 397 50.65 13.48 2.68
CA PRO A 397 51.21 13.65 1.34
C PRO A 397 52.08 12.46 0.89
N ASP A 398 51.97 12.03 -0.37
CA ASP A 398 52.90 11.09 -1.01
C ASP A 398 54.16 11.81 -1.53
N THR A 399 54.70 12.74 -0.74
CA THR A 399 55.97 13.42 -1.08
C THR A 399 57.10 12.42 -0.99
N ASP A 400 58.03 12.49 -1.94
CA ASP A 400 59.24 11.68 -2.03
C ASP A 400 60.42 12.67 -2.02
N THR A 401 60.98 12.91 -0.84
CA THR A 401 61.91 14.01 -0.58
C THR A 401 63.26 13.82 -1.28
N ASP A 402 63.74 12.58 -1.38
CA ASP A 402 65.02 12.25 -2.02
C ASP A 402 64.88 11.68 -3.44
N SER A 403 63.64 11.45 -3.89
CA SER A 403 63.30 10.96 -5.23
C SER A 403 63.78 9.53 -5.51
N ASP A 404 63.82 8.67 -4.48
CA ASP A 404 64.18 7.25 -4.62
C ASP A 404 63.01 6.36 -5.11
N GLY A 405 61.81 6.93 -5.19
CA GLY A 405 60.57 6.26 -5.61
C GLY A 405 59.72 5.75 -4.45
N THR A 406 60.14 5.94 -3.20
CA THR A 406 59.40 5.58 -1.99
C THR A 406 58.92 6.85 -1.29
N PRO A 407 57.60 7.08 -1.15
CA PRO A 407 57.13 8.28 -0.47
C PRO A 407 57.57 8.28 0.99
N ASP A 408 57.82 9.47 1.55
CA ASP A 408 58.37 9.70 2.89
C ASP A 408 57.59 8.95 4.00
N CYS A 409 56.29 8.71 3.80
CA CYS A 409 55.45 7.97 4.74
C CYS A 409 55.79 6.46 4.84
N LYS A 410 56.47 5.91 3.82
CA LYS A 410 56.96 4.53 3.74
C LYS A 410 58.48 4.43 3.78
N ASP A 411 59.18 5.56 3.68
CA ASP A 411 60.63 5.62 3.73
C ASP A 411 61.13 5.90 5.16
N ARG A 412 62.08 5.09 5.62
CA ARG A 412 62.76 5.30 6.92
C ARG A 412 64.07 6.07 6.79
N CYS A 413 64.41 6.50 5.59
CA CYS A 413 65.64 7.18 5.20
C CYS A 413 65.35 8.33 4.23
N VAL A 414 64.32 9.15 4.49
CA VAL A 414 63.74 10.24 3.66
C VAL A 414 64.68 11.25 2.97
N ASP A 415 65.98 11.24 3.28
CA ASP A 415 67.00 12.12 2.72
C ASP A 415 68.12 11.33 1.97
N ASP A 416 68.00 10.01 1.81
CA ASP A 416 69.01 9.10 1.22
C ASP A 416 68.48 8.41 -0.06
N PRO A 417 68.79 8.95 -1.25
CA PRO A 417 68.22 8.50 -2.53
C PRO A 417 68.63 7.08 -2.95
N PHE A 418 69.40 6.38 -2.11
CA PHE A 418 69.87 5.02 -2.34
C PHE A 418 69.32 4.01 -1.33
N LYS A 419 68.53 4.43 -0.33
CA LYS A 419 68.01 3.52 0.71
C LYS A 419 66.63 3.94 1.18
N ILE A 420 65.70 2.97 1.17
CA ILE A 420 64.36 3.09 1.78
C ILE A 420 64.32 2.73 3.28
N ALA A 421 65.43 2.21 3.82
CA ALA A 421 65.52 1.75 5.20
C ALA A 421 66.97 1.79 5.73
N PRO A 422 67.18 2.07 7.03
CA PRO A 422 68.50 2.13 7.61
C PRO A 422 69.28 0.81 7.42
N GLY A 423 70.49 0.94 6.89
CA GLY A 423 71.44 -0.18 6.78
C GLY A 423 72.26 -0.38 8.05
N ILE A 424 73.38 -1.12 7.94
CA ILE A 424 74.30 -1.34 9.07
C ILE A 424 74.89 0.01 9.55
N CYS A 425 75.20 0.88 8.60
CA CYS A 425 75.72 2.22 8.85
C CYS A 425 74.62 3.29 8.98
N GLY A 426 73.33 2.92 9.02
CA GLY A 426 72.21 3.87 9.00
C GLY A 426 71.86 4.38 7.60
N CYS A 427 71.20 5.54 7.54
CA CYS A 427 70.91 6.29 6.30
C CYS A 427 72.08 7.25 5.96
N GLY A 428 72.23 7.59 4.69
CA GLY A 428 73.20 8.56 4.17
C GLY A 428 74.64 8.03 4.04
N THR A 429 74.88 6.74 4.30
CA THR A 429 76.21 6.11 4.23
C THR A 429 76.15 4.76 3.50
N PRO A 430 76.92 4.53 2.41
CA PRO A 430 76.95 3.23 1.72
C PRO A 430 77.38 2.09 2.65
N ASP A 431 76.70 0.94 2.60
CA ASP A 431 77.06 -0.26 3.38
C ASP A 431 78.10 -1.16 2.68
N GLU A 432 78.72 -0.66 1.61
CA GLU A 432 79.73 -1.42 0.88
C GLU A 432 81.03 -1.58 1.68
N LYS A 433 81.56 -2.80 1.69
CA LYS A 433 82.93 -3.05 2.13
C LYS A 433 83.86 -2.76 0.95
N SER A 434 84.76 -1.79 1.12
CA SER A 434 85.89 -1.51 0.23
C SER A 434 86.72 -2.74 -0.10
#